data_AF-A0A4R0QXM8-F1
#
_entry.id   AF-A0A4R0QXM8-F1
#
_cell.length_a   1.000
_cell.length_b   1.000
_cell.length_c   1.000
_cell.angle_alpha   90.00
_cell.angle_beta   90.00
_cell.angle_gamma   90.00
#
_symmetry.space_group_name_H-M   'P 1'
#
loop_
_entity.id
_entity.type
_entity.pdbx_description
1 polymer ?
#
loop_
_entity_poly.entity_id
_entity_poly.type
_entity_poly.pdbx_seq_one_letter_code
_entity_poly.pdbx_strand_id
1 'polypeptide(L)'
;MVVALQANYLEVELDDPEAGLRLLCTRRTRLAHRGAAVHVGDRVWVEAIDREHNRAVVAEVDPRSSWLTRPPVANVTAVVVALAVEQPAFDPDQASRFLLTAEQTGLQVHVLLSKCDLIPAEQQQALVERLRGWGYDPLAVSSRTGMGLETLRSRLAQGSLSVLCGPSGVGKSSLLNGLIPGLELRVAAVSGRLQRGRHTTRHVELHTLPSGARVADTPGFNRPELPGDVQNLEVLFPELRRRLEDQPCRFRDCLHRGEPGCGIDQDWDRYPLYRRAVEEMLALSRPSRGG
;
A
#
# COMPACT_ATOMS: atom_id res chain seq x y z
N MET A 1 19.96 3.45 -3.16
CA MET A 1 18.56 3.83 -2.84
C MET A 1 18.47 4.52 -1.47
N VAL A 2 17.68 5.59 -1.37
CA VAL A 2 17.41 6.27 -0.09
C VAL A 2 16.52 5.40 0.80
N VAL A 3 17.02 5.00 1.97
CA VAL A 3 16.28 4.15 2.93
C VAL A 3 15.58 4.91 4.02
N ALA A 4 16.14 6.06 4.44
CA ALA A 4 15.58 6.88 5.50
C ALA A 4 15.91 8.35 5.31
N LEU A 5 15.04 9.21 5.83
CA LEU A 5 15.24 10.65 5.91
C LEU A 5 15.37 11.06 7.38
N GLN A 6 16.47 11.75 7.69
CA GLN A 6 16.68 12.40 8.97
C GLN A 6 16.77 13.92 8.76
N ALA A 7 16.69 14.71 9.83
CA ALA A 7 16.57 16.17 9.74
C ALA A 7 17.62 16.83 8.82
N ASN A 8 18.88 16.39 8.91
CA ASN A 8 20.00 16.97 8.15
C ASN A 8 20.71 15.96 7.23
N TYR A 9 20.32 14.69 7.28
CA TYR A 9 21.01 13.60 6.59
C TYR A 9 20.03 12.65 5.92
N LEU A 10 20.51 11.96 4.90
CA LEU A 10 19.83 10.92 4.15
C LEU A 10 20.61 9.63 4.39
N GLU A 11 19.94 8.54 4.71
CA GLU A 11 20.59 7.23 4.72
C GLU A 11 20.41 6.61 3.35
N VAL A 12 21.52 6.31 2.68
CA VAL A 12 21.55 5.75 1.32
C VAL A 12 22.25 4.40 1.36
N GLU A 13 21.54 3.37 0.92
CA GLU A 13 22.12 2.04 0.72
C GLU A 13 22.60 1.92 -0.73
N LEU A 14 23.88 1.57 -0.91
CA LEU A 14 24.46 1.34 -2.24
C LEU A 14 23.97 0.01 -2.83
N ASP A 15 23.87 -0.03 -4.16
CA ASP A 15 23.50 -1.25 -4.89
C ASP A 15 24.70 -2.24 -5.05
N ASP A 16 25.82 -1.97 -4.38
CA ASP A 16 27.06 -2.77 -4.46
C ASP A 16 26.87 -4.17 -3.81
N PRO A 17 27.07 -5.26 -4.57
CA PRO A 17 26.82 -6.64 -4.12
C PRO A 17 27.64 -7.11 -2.92
N GLU A 18 28.83 -6.53 -2.68
CA GLU A 18 29.77 -7.10 -1.70
C GLU A 18 29.49 -6.68 -0.25
N ALA A 19 28.64 -5.66 0.01
CA ALA A 19 28.39 -5.23 1.39
C ALA A 19 27.06 -4.52 1.68
N GLY A 20 26.27 -4.10 0.67
CA GLY A 20 25.08 -3.28 0.94
C GLY A 20 25.40 -2.06 1.80
N LEU A 21 26.53 -1.38 1.49
CA LEU A 21 27.09 -0.33 2.34
C LEU A 21 26.07 0.80 2.51
N ARG A 22 25.78 1.12 3.77
CA ARG A 22 24.92 2.24 4.14
C ARG A 22 25.76 3.47 4.41
N LEU A 23 25.43 4.55 3.71
CA LEU A 23 26.11 5.83 3.81
C LEU A 23 25.18 6.88 4.39
N LEU A 24 25.71 7.67 5.32
CA LEU A 24 25.07 8.89 5.79
C LEU A 24 25.41 10.02 4.81
N CYS A 25 24.42 10.41 4.02
CA CYS A 25 24.59 11.36 2.94
C CYS A 25 24.06 12.75 3.28
N THR A 26 24.77 13.77 2.84
CA THR A 26 24.25 15.14 2.79
C THR A 26 23.79 15.48 1.37
N ARG A 27 23.04 16.58 1.22
CA ARG A 27 22.57 17.05 -0.10
C ARG A 27 23.58 18.01 -0.69
N ARG A 28 23.90 17.86 -1.98
CA ARG A 28 24.69 18.88 -2.70
C ARG A 28 23.90 20.20 -2.77
N THR A 29 24.57 21.32 -2.53
CA THR A 29 23.95 22.67 -2.53
C THR A 29 23.21 22.97 -3.84
N ARG A 30 23.75 22.51 -4.98
CA ARG A 30 23.12 22.66 -6.31
C ARG A 30 21.80 21.90 -6.45
N LEU A 31 21.66 20.75 -5.79
CA LEU A 31 20.42 19.98 -5.73
C LEU A 31 19.34 20.76 -4.97
N ALA A 32 19.73 21.45 -3.89
CA ALA A 32 18.85 22.32 -3.12
C ALA A 32 18.37 23.53 -3.94
N HIS A 33 19.24 24.15 -4.75
CA HIS A 33 18.86 25.27 -5.63
C HIS A 33 17.90 24.86 -6.77
N ARG A 34 17.94 23.60 -7.21
CA ARG A 34 16.98 23.06 -8.19
C ARG A 34 15.64 22.64 -7.57
N GLY A 35 15.50 22.71 -6.25
CA GLY A 35 14.27 22.33 -5.55
C GLY A 35 13.94 20.84 -5.61
N ALA A 36 14.89 19.97 -6.00
CA ALA A 36 14.65 18.54 -6.09
C ALA A 36 14.59 17.93 -4.68
N ALA A 37 13.37 17.67 -4.19
CA ALA A 37 13.14 17.01 -2.91
C ALA A 37 13.48 15.53 -3.01
N VAL A 38 14.35 15.06 -2.12
CA VAL A 38 14.74 13.65 -1.98
C VAL A 38 13.83 12.96 -0.98
N HIS A 39 13.30 11.80 -1.36
CA HIS A 39 12.37 11.01 -0.56
C HIS A 39 12.84 9.56 -0.38
N VAL A 40 12.25 8.86 0.60
CA VAL A 40 12.48 7.42 0.77
C VAL A 40 12.07 6.68 -0.51
N GLY A 41 12.90 5.74 -0.94
CA GLY A 41 12.72 4.99 -2.18
C GLY A 41 13.34 5.64 -3.41
N ASP A 42 13.82 6.90 -3.34
CA ASP A 42 14.52 7.52 -4.46
C ASP A 42 15.82 6.76 -4.80
N ARG A 43 16.06 6.61 -6.11
CA ARG A 43 17.34 6.16 -6.67
C ARG A 43 18.21 7.40 -6.85
N VAL A 44 19.43 7.33 -6.32
CA VAL A 44 20.32 8.50 -6.23
C VAL A 44 21.75 8.10 -6.55
N TRP A 45 22.45 9.03 -7.19
CA TRP A 45 23.89 8.95 -7.39
C TRP A 45 24.59 9.65 -6.24
N VAL A 46 25.61 8.99 -5.67
CA VAL A 46 26.41 9.55 -4.60
C VAL A 46 27.84 9.78 -5.05
N GLU A 47 28.45 10.86 -4.55
CA GLU A 47 29.84 11.24 -4.78
C GLU A 47 30.55 11.54 -3.45
N ALA A 48 31.86 11.78 -3.49
CA ALA A 48 32.67 12.09 -2.31
C ALA A 48 32.51 11.04 -1.19
N ILE A 49 32.60 9.75 -1.55
CA ILE A 49 32.42 8.64 -0.62
C ILE A 49 33.63 8.56 0.31
N ASP A 50 33.39 8.87 1.58
CA ASP A 50 34.28 8.61 2.70
C ASP A 50 33.91 7.25 3.31
N ARG A 51 34.71 6.22 2.98
CA ARG A 51 34.51 4.85 3.46
C ARG A 51 34.93 4.66 4.91
N GLU A 52 35.79 5.51 5.47
CA GLU A 52 36.22 5.41 6.87
C GLU A 52 35.07 5.81 7.81
N HIS A 53 34.31 6.84 7.42
CA HIS A 53 33.19 7.36 8.22
C HIS A 53 31.81 6.97 7.67
N ASN A 54 31.74 6.20 6.59
CA ASN A 54 30.51 5.84 5.87
C ASN A 54 29.66 7.07 5.50
N ARG A 55 30.29 8.07 4.87
CA ARG A 55 29.62 9.32 4.45
C ARG A 55 29.74 9.54 2.95
N ALA A 56 28.78 10.26 2.39
CA ALA A 56 28.84 10.71 1.01
C ALA A 56 27.97 11.95 0.77
N VAL A 57 27.91 12.40 -0.47
CA VAL A 57 27.04 13.49 -0.92
C VAL A 57 26.12 12.98 -2.02
N VAL A 58 24.82 13.23 -1.89
CA VAL A 58 23.87 12.98 -2.98
C VAL A 58 24.10 14.01 -4.08
N ALA A 59 24.54 13.54 -5.24
CA ALA A 59 24.82 14.36 -6.41
C ALA A 59 23.56 14.58 -7.24
N GLU A 60 22.80 13.51 -7.50
CA GLU A 60 21.65 13.50 -8.42
C GLU A 60 20.58 12.51 -7.95
N VAL A 61 19.33 12.73 -8.41
CA VAL A 61 18.17 11.88 -8.15
C VAL A 61 17.63 11.42 -9.50
N ASP A 62 17.48 10.10 -9.67
CA ASP A 62 16.94 9.53 -10.90
C ASP A 62 15.42 9.81 -11.01
N PRO A 63 14.86 9.80 -12.24
CA PRO A 63 13.42 9.89 -12.45
C PRO A 63 12.67 8.79 -11.68
N ARG A 64 11.54 9.18 -11.07
CA ARG A 64 10.70 8.25 -10.31
C ARG A 64 9.84 7.41 -11.25
N SER A 65 9.81 6.09 -11.05
CA SER A 65 8.86 5.21 -11.73
C SER A 65 7.46 5.28 -11.13
N SER A 66 7.36 5.62 -9.84
CA SER A 66 6.09 5.83 -9.15
C SER A 66 6.24 6.76 -7.94
N TRP A 67 5.11 7.27 -7.45
CA TRP A 67 5.08 8.21 -6.33
C TRP A 67 3.80 8.03 -5.50
N LEU A 68 3.98 7.70 -4.23
CA LEU A 68 2.91 7.73 -3.23
C LEU A 68 3.00 9.02 -2.45
N THR A 69 1.89 9.73 -2.28
CA THR A 69 1.85 11.02 -1.59
C THR A 69 1.71 10.89 -0.07
N ARG A 70 1.07 9.82 0.42
CA ARG A 70 0.73 9.65 1.84
C ARG A 70 0.94 8.20 2.33
N PRO A 71 2.08 7.90 2.96
CA PRO A 71 3.25 8.76 3.12
C PRO A 71 4.06 8.89 1.82
N PRO A 72 4.94 9.90 1.74
CA PRO A 72 5.81 10.12 0.59
C PRO A 72 6.80 8.97 0.40
N VAL A 73 6.58 8.14 -0.62
CA VAL A 73 7.49 7.04 -1.01
C VAL A 73 7.60 7.01 -2.52
N ALA A 74 8.83 6.99 -3.03
CA ALA A 74 9.13 6.88 -4.46
C ALA A 74 9.42 5.44 -4.87
N ASN A 75 9.23 5.14 -6.15
CA ASN A 75 9.64 3.87 -6.79
C ASN A 75 9.05 2.60 -6.13
N VAL A 76 7.82 2.72 -5.61
CA VAL A 76 7.03 1.59 -5.14
C VAL A 76 6.52 0.80 -6.33
N THR A 77 6.70 -0.53 -6.30
CA THR A 77 6.27 -1.44 -7.36
C THR A 77 4.91 -2.06 -7.07
N ALA A 78 4.56 -2.25 -5.80
CA ALA A 78 3.30 -2.88 -5.41
C ALA A 78 2.75 -2.37 -4.06
N VAL A 79 1.43 -2.46 -3.91
CA VAL A 79 0.71 -2.24 -2.65
C VAL A 79 0.21 -3.58 -2.14
N VAL A 80 0.55 -3.91 -0.90
CA VAL A 80 0.16 -5.14 -0.22
C VAL A 80 -0.93 -4.80 0.78
N VAL A 81 -2.16 -5.22 0.50
CA VAL A 81 -3.34 -5.00 1.34
C VAL A 81 -3.56 -6.22 2.22
N ALA A 82 -3.25 -6.10 3.51
CA ALA A 82 -3.49 -7.16 4.51
C ALA A 82 -4.87 -7.00 5.16
N LEU A 83 -5.67 -8.07 5.08
CA LEU A 83 -7.02 -8.17 5.63
C LEU A 83 -7.06 -9.37 6.56
N ALA A 84 -7.47 -9.19 7.82
CA ALA A 84 -7.65 -10.32 8.72
C ALA A 84 -8.93 -11.09 8.38
N VAL A 85 -8.87 -12.41 8.45
CA VAL A 85 -10.07 -13.24 8.38
C VAL A 85 -10.87 -13.18 9.69
N GLU A 86 -10.16 -13.04 10.81
CA GLU A 86 -10.71 -13.08 12.16
C GLU A 86 -9.84 -12.24 13.11
N GLN A 87 -10.46 -11.60 14.10
CA GLN A 87 -9.82 -10.68 15.06
C GLN A 87 -8.91 -9.58 14.45
N PRO A 88 -9.47 -8.55 13.77
CA PRO A 88 -10.89 -8.30 13.58
C PRO A 88 -11.48 -9.21 12.51
N ALA A 89 -12.78 -9.50 12.63
CA ALA A 89 -13.53 -10.20 11.60
C ALA A 89 -13.42 -9.47 10.26
N PHE A 90 -13.41 -10.24 9.17
CA PHE A 90 -13.37 -9.67 7.83
C PHE A 90 -14.57 -8.73 7.60
N ASP A 91 -14.27 -7.46 7.33
CA ASP A 91 -15.25 -6.43 7.00
C ASP A 91 -15.13 -6.08 5.51
N PRO A 92 -16.13 -6.43 4.67
CA PRO A 92 -16.11 -6.14 3.24
C PRO A 92 -16.05 -4.65 2.91
N ASP A 93 -16.68 -3.80 3.74
CA ASP A 93 -16.71 -2.36 3.50
C ASP A 93 -15.33 -1.76 3.75
N GLN A 94 -14.71 -2.16 4.86
CA GLN A 94 -13.35 -1.74 5.19
C GLN A 94 -12.34 -2.29 4.18
N ALA A 95 -12.43 -3.57 3.82
CA ALA A 95 -11.59 -4.19 2.80
C ALA A 95 -11.67 -3.42 1.48
N SER A 96 -12.88 -3.10 1.03
CA SER A 96 -13.11 -2.35 -0.21
C SER A 96 -12.45 -0.98 -0.16
N ARG A 97 -12.58 -0.22 0.94
CA ARG A 97 -11.95 1.10 1.06
C ARG A 97 -10.42 1.02 0.92
N PHE A 98 -9.78 0.02 1.54
CA PHE A 98 -8.34 -0.21 1.37
C PHE A 98 -7.95 -0.60 -0.06
N LEU A 99 -8.73 -1.46 -0.71
CA LEU A 99 -8.51 -1.85 -2.09
C LEU A 99 -8.67 -0.66 -3.04
N LEU A 100 -9.67 0.19 -2.84
CA LEU A 100 -9.82 1.43 -3.63
C LEU A 100 -8.61 2.35 -3.46
N THR A 101 -8.10 2.49 -2.24
CA THR A 101 -6.90 3.30 -1.97
C THR A 101 -5.67 2.72 -2.67
N ALA A 102 -5.56 1.38 -2.73
CA ALA A 102 -4.48 0.70 -3.44
C ALA A 102 -4.61 0.85 -4.96
N GLU A 103 -5.79 0.64 -5.53
CA GLU A 103 -6.06 0.78 -6.97
C GLU A 103 -5.83 2.21 -7.48
N GLN A 104 -6.12 3.23 -6.65
CA GLN A 104 -5.84 4.65 -6.98
C GLN A 104 -4.36 4.93 -7.23
N THR A 105 -3.46 4.11 -6.69
CA THR A 105 -2.02 4.27 -6.92
C THR A 105 -1.61 3.87 -8.34
N GLY A 106 -2.46 3.11 -9.05
CA GLY A 106 -2.12 2.50 -10.35
C GLY A 106 -1.04 1.42 -10.27
N LEU A 107 -0.61 1.04 -9.06
CA LEU A 107 0.39 0.01 -8.82
C LEU A 107 -0.25 -1.36 -8.73
N GLN A 108 0.58 -2.40 -8.85
CA GLN A 108 0.13 -3.77 -8.64
C GLN A 108 -0.40 -3.96 -7.21
N VAL A 109 -1.59 -4.54 -7.07
CA VAL A 109 -2.22 -4.79 -5.77
C VAL A 109 -2.10 -6.28 -5.40
N HIS A 110 -1.47 -6.56 -4.27
CA HIS A 110 -1.42 -7.89 -3.66
C HIS A 110 -2.34 -7.93 -2.45
N VAL A 111 -3.33 -8.83 -2.47
CA VAL A 111 -4.26 -8.99 -1.34
C VAL A 111 -3.83 -10.17 -0.47
N LEU A 112 -3.76 -9.95 0.84
CA LEU A 112 -3.41 -10.98 1.82
C LEU A 112 -4.58 -11.19 2.77
N LEU A 113 -4.96 -12.45 2.96
CA LEU A 113 -5.85 -12.87 4.03
C LEU A 113 -4.98 -13.35 5.19
N SER A 114 -4.84 -12.53 6.24
CA SER A 114 -4.03 -12.88 7.41
C SER A 114 -4.84 -13.61 8.48
N LYS A 115 -4.13 -14.30 9.37
CA LYS A 115 -4.70 -15.05 10.51
C LYS A 115 -5.62 -16.20 10.09
N CYS A 116 -5.38 -16.80 8.92
CA CYS A 116 -6.18 -17.92 8.41
C CYS A 116 -6.21 -19.13 9.34
N ASP A 117 -5.25 -19.24 10.26
CA ASP A 117 -5.23 -20.24 11.33
C ASP A 117 -6.34 -20.09 12.38
N LEU A 118 -7.18 -19.04 12.30
CA LEU A 118 -8.30 -18.81 13.20
C LEU A 118 -9.65 -19.33 12.67
N ILE A 119 -9.72 -19.73 11.40
CA ILE A 119 -10.97 -20.21 10.77
C ILE A 119 -10.76 -21.57 10.08
N PRO A 120 -11.83 -22.36 9.90
CA PRO A 120 -11.76 -23.59 9.11
C PRO A 120 -11.41 -23.35 7.64
N ALA A 121 -10.83 -24.35 6.98
CA ALA A 121 -10.42 -24.29 5.57
C ALA A 121 -11.57 -23.94 4.61
N GLU A 122 -12.79 -24.40 4.90
CA GLU A 122 -13.99 -24.10 4.10
C GLU A 122 -14.31 -22.59 4.10
N GLN A 123 -14.22 -21.94 5.27
CA GLN A 123 -14.44 -20.50 5.38
C GLN A 123 -13.31 -19.71 4.73
N GLN A 124 -12.07 -20.19 4.84
CA GLN A 124 -10.92 -19.60 4.15
C GLN A 124 -11.12 -19.65 2.63
N GLN A 125 -11.55 -20.79 2.09
CA GLN A 125 -11.80 -20.96 0.67
C GLN A 125 -12.93 -20.04 0.18
N ALA A 126 -14.02 -19.90 0.95
CA ALA A 126 -15.10 -18.98 0.63
C ALA A 126 -14.62 -17.51 0.55
N LEU A 127 -13.75 -17.07 1.47
CA LEU A 127 -13.16 -15.72 1.41
C LEU A 127 -12.23 -15.55 0.20
N VAL A 128 -11.46 -16.57 -0.15
CA VAL A 128 -10.60 -16.58 -1.35
C VAL A 128 -11.45 -16.43 -2.61
N GLU A 129 -12.52 -17.21 -2.73
CA GLU A 129 -13.44 -17.16 -3.88
C GLU A 129 -14.16 -15.82 -3.98
N ARG A 130 -14.61 -15.26 -2.85
CA ARG A 130 -15.21 -13.93 -2.79
C ARG A 130 -14.29 -12.86 -3.35
N LEU A 131 -13.03 -12.81 -2.88
CA LEU A 131 -12.04 -11.83 -3.35
C LEU A 131 -11.61 -12.07 -4.81
N ARG A 132 -11.62 -13.33 -5.30
CA ARG A 132 -11.47 -13.65 -6.73
C ARG A 132 -12.62 -13.10 -7.56
N GLY A 133 -13.84 -13.14 -7.03
CA GLY A 133 -15.01 -12.48 -7.61
C GLY A 133 -14.84 -10.96 -7.72
N TRP A 134 -14.11 -10.33 -6.80
CA TRP A 134 -13.73 -8.91 -6.88
C TRP A 134 -12.53 -8.65 -7.79
N GLY A 135 -11.96 -9.71 -8.36
CA GLY A 135 -10.90 -9.64 -9.34
C GLY A 135 -9.48 -9.73 -8.79
N TYR A 136 -9.30 -10.11 -7.53
CA TYR A 136 -7.98 -10.29 -6.92
C TYR A 136 -7.59 -11.76 -6.78
N ASP A 137 -6.29 -12.06 -6.74
CA ASP A 137 -5.79 -13.39 -6.34
C ASP A 137 -5.22 -13.34 -4.91
N PRO A 138 -6.07 -13.48 -3.87
CA PRO A 138 -5.64 -13.32 -2.50
C PRO A 138 -4.74 -14.48 -2.06
N LEU A 139 -3.70 -14.15 -1.31
CA LEU A 139 -2.86 -15.14 -0.65
C LEU A 139 -3.26 -15.28 0.81
N ALA A 140 -3.66 -16.47 1.21
CA ALA A 140 -3.92 -16.80 2.60
C ALA A 140 -2.61 -17.00 3.36
N VAL A 141 -2.47 -16.33 4.50
CA VAL A 141 -1.25 -16.32 5.30
C VAL A 141 -1.54 -16.45 6.80
N SER A 142 -0.61 -17.08 7.50
CA SER A 142 -0.57 -17.08 8.96
C SER A 142 0.85 -16.86 9.44
N SER A 143 1.07 -15.75 10.15
CA SER A 143 2.33 -15.50 10.84
C SER A 143 2.60 -16.49 11.98
N ARG A 144 1.54 -17.11 12.51
CA ARG A 144 1.66 -18.08 13.63
C ARG A 144 2.11 -19.45 13.14
N THR A 145 1.55 -19.94 12.04
CA THR A 145 1.88 -21.27 11.51
C THR A 145 2.92 -21.25 10.41
N GLY A 146 3.26 -20.07 9.88
CA GLY A 146 4.15 -19.89 8.73
C GLY A 146 3.45 -20.12 7.37
N MET A 147 2.15 -20.43 7.37
CA MET A 147 1.38 -20.68 6.16
C MET A 147 1.47 -19.49 5.19
N GLY A 148 1.78 -19.78 3.93
CA GLY A 148 1.79 -18.81 2.83
C GLY A 148 2.94 -17.78 2.87
N LEU A 149 3.78 -17.77 3.90
CA LEU A 149 4.86 -16.78 4.02
C LEU A 149 5.93 -16.95 2.94
N GLU A 150 6.25 -18.18 2.53
CA GLU A 150 7.24 -18.41 1.47
C GLU A 150 6.73 -17.96 0.09
N THR A 151 5.47 -18.28 -0.21
CA THR A 151 4.81 -17.77 -1.42
C THR A 151 4.76 -16.24 -1.42
N LEU A 152 4.52 -15.61 -0.26
CA LEU A 152 4.55 -14.17 -0.12
C LEU A 152 5.97 -13.61 -0.37
N ARG A 153 7.02 -14.19 0.22
CA ARG A 153 8.42 -13.78 -0.05
C ARG A 153 8.71 -13.84 -1.55
N SER A 154 8.33 -14.92 -2.21
CA SER A 154 8.54 -15.10 -3.65
C SER A 154 7.80 -14.04 -4.48
N ARG A 155 6.55 -13.71 -4.14
CA ARG A 155 5.79 -12.63 -4.80
C ARG A 155 6.48 -11.27 -4.60
N LEU A 156 6.87 -10.94 -3.36
CA LEU A 156 7.50 -9.66 -3.05
C LEU A 156 8.91 -9.53 -3.66
N ALA A 157 9.62 -10.64 -3.85
CA ALA A 157 10.94 -10.65 -4.49
C ALA A 157 10.91 -10.27 -5.98
N GLN A 158 9.74 -10.30 -6.63
CA GLN A 158 9.59 -9.85 -8.02
C GLN A 158 9.64 -8.32 -8.17
N GLY A 159 9.42 -7.59 -7.08
CA GLY A 159 9.47 -6.13 -7.03
C GLY A 159 10.63 -5.62 -6.16
N SER A 160 11.00 -4.35 -6.33
CA SER A 160 12.06 -3.74 -5.53
C SER A 160 11.56 -3.18 -4.20
N LEU A 161 10.33 -2.63 -4.18
CA LEU A 161 9.77 -1.96 -3.01
C LEU A 161 8.26 -2.09 -2.99
N SER A 162 7.73 -2.76 -1.97
CA SER A 162 6.30 -2.87 -1.73
C SER A 162 5.88 -2.07 -0.51
N VAL A 163 4.64 -1.60 -0.46
CA VAL A 163 4.07 -0.92 0.71
C VAL A 163 3.04 -1.81 1.36
N LEU A 164 3.15 -2.06 2.66
CA LEU A 164 2.18 -2.84 3.43
C LEU A 164 1.14 -1.90 4.06
N CYS A 165 -0.14 -2.19 3.83
CA CYS A 165 -1.26 -1.47 4.43
C CYS A 165 -2.39 -2.42 4.86
N GLY A 166 -3.33 -1.90 5.64
CA GLY A 166 -4.51 -2.65 6.06
C GLY A 166 -5.05 -2.14 7.39
N PRO A 167 -6.21 -2.65 7.84
CA PRO A 167 -6.80 -2.22 9.11
C PRO A 167 -5.87 -2.40 10.32
N SER A 168 -6.19 -1.71 11.42
CA SER A 168 -5.49 -1.95 12.68
C SER A 168 -5.78 -3.37 13.19
N GLY A 169 -4.79 -4.03 13.79
CA GLY A 169 -4.96 -5.35 14.37
C GLY A 169 -4.89 -6.53 13.38
N VAL A 170 -4.80 -6.29 12.06
CA VAL A 170 -4.73 -7.38 11.06
C VAL A 170 -3.44 -8.20 11.07
N GLY A 171 -2.42 -7.79 11.84
CA GLY A 171 -1.17 -8.53 11.98
C GLY A 171 -0.05 -8.12 11.03
N LYS A 172 -0.04 -6.87 10.53
CA LYS A 172 1.04 -6.33 9.67
C LYS A 172 2.44 -6.50 10.28
N SER A 173 2.63 -6.10 11.54
CA SER A 173 3.92 -6.25 12.23
C SER A 173 4.30 -7.72 12.44
N SER A 174 3.32 -8.59 12.74
CA SER A 174 3.54 -10.04 12.83
C SER A 174 3.92 -10.65 11.49
N LEU A 175 3.35 -10.14 10.39
CA LEU A 175 3.70 -10.54 9.04
C LEU A 175 5.14 -10.15 8.72
N LEU A 176 5.55 -8.91 9.03
CA LEU A 176 6.93 -8.45 8.85
C LEU A 176 7.93 -9.31 9.64
N ASN A 177 7.66 -9.60 10.92
CA ASN A 177 8.50 -10.50 11.73
C ASN A 177 8.57 -11.91 11.14
N GLY A 178 7.47 -12.42 10.57
CA GLY A 178 7.47 -13.71 9.89
C GLY A 178 8.26 -13.70 8.58
N LEU A 179 8.26 -12.58 7.84
CA LEU A 179 8.95 -12.42 6.57
C LEU A 179 10.44 -12.13 6.69
N ILE A 180 10.89 -11.59 7.83
CA ILE A 180 12.26 -11.11 8.01
C ILE A 180 12.87 -11.78 9.24
N PRO A 181 13.78 -12.76 9.04
CA PRO A 181 14.47 -13.41 10.14
C PRO A 181 15.20 -12.38 11.02
N GLY A 182 15.02 -12.49 12.35
CA GLY A 182 15.66 -11.59 13.32
C GLY A 182 15.00 -10.22 13.47
N LEU A 183 13.93 -9.92 12.73
CA LEU A 183 13.16 -8.71 12.96
C LEU A 183 12.26 -8.87 14.20
N GLU A 184 12.46 -8.01 15.20
CA GLU A 184 11.74 -8.04 16.48
C GLU A 184 10.83 -6.81 16.64
N LEU A 185 9.97 -6.53 15.64
CA LEU A 185 9.00 -5.46 15.79
C LEU A 185 8.07 -5.77 16.96
N ARG A 186 7.79 -4.75 17.78
CA ARG A 186 6.86 -4.86 18.91
C ARG A 186 5.45 -5.17 18.39
N VAL A 187 5.02 -6.41 18.58
CA VAL A 187 3.64 -6.84 18.33
C VAL A 187 2.83 -6.56 19.60
N ALA A 188 2.32 -5.35 19.76
CA ALA A 188 1.39 -5.09 20.86
C ALA A 188 0.09 -5.86 20.62
N ALA A 189 -0.30 -6.75 21.54
CA ALA A 189 -1.62 -7.36 21.56
C ALA A 189 -2.67 -6.25 21.53
N VAL A 190 -3.66 -6.41 20.64
CA VAL A 190 -4.71 -5.43 20.31
C VAL A 190 -5.17 -4.67 21.56
N SER A 191 -4.62 -3.47 21.77
CA SER A 191 -5.09 -2.56 22.79
C SER A 191 -4.89 -1.13 22.30
N GLY A 192 -6.01 -0.42 22.22
CA GLY A 192 -6.02 1.01 21.97
C GLY A 192 -5.22 1.72 23.06
N ARG A 193 -3.97 2.06 22.73
CA ARG A 193 -3.14 3.12 23.31
C ARG A 193 -1.78 3.04 22.64
N LEU A 194 -1.73 3.50 21.38
CA LEU A 194 -0.54 4.25 20.98
C LEU A 194 -0.53 5.44 21.93
N GLN A 195 0.40 5.42 22.87
CA GLN A 195 0.53 6.45 23.89
C GLN A 195 0.46 7.82 23.25
N ARG A 196 -0.23 8.74 23.93
CA ARG A 196 -0.19 10.18 23.69
C ARG A 196 1.27 10.65 23.76
N GLY A 197 1.99 10.47 22.66
CA GLY A 197 3.17 11.22 22.30
C GLY A 197 2.75 12.03 21.09
N ARG A 198 2.85 13.35 21.21
CA ARG A 198 2.66 14.33 20.16
C ARG A 198 3.76 14.16 19.11
N HIS A 199 3.73 13.04 18.39
CA HIS A 199 4.61 12.72 17.27
C HIS A 199 3.72 12.23 16.13
N THR A 200 3.43 13.14 15.22
CA THR A 200 2.94 12.85 13.87
C THR A 200 3.87 11.82 13.22
N THR A 201 3.42 10.57 13.07
CA THR A 201 4.17 9.48 12.41
C THR A 201 4.32 9.78 10.91
N ARG A 202 5.33 10.58 10.58
CA ARG A 202 5.79 10.93 9.22
C ARG A 202 6.96 10.06 8.75
N HIS A 203 7.43 9.12 9.57
CA HIS A 203 8.57 8.25 9.24
C HIS A 203 8.08 7.01 8.48
N VAL A 204 8.65 6.82 7.29
CA VAL A 204 8.56 5.59 6.51
C VAL A 204 9.75 4.73 6.89
N GLU A 205 9.51 3.50 7.33
CA GLU A 205 10.56 2.53 7.64
C GLU A 205 10.58 1.47 6.54
N LEU A 206 11.76 1.23 5.95
CA LEU A 206 11.96 0.19 4.95
C LEU A 206 12.59 -1.03 5.61
N HIS A 207 11.93 -2.16 5.49
CA HIS A 207 12.44 -3.45 5.94
C HIS A 207 12.91 -4.27 4.75
N THR A 208 14.15 -4.74 4.79
CA THR A 208 14.76 -5.54 3.71
C THR A 208 14.46 -7.02 3.94
N LEU A 209 13.88 -7.66 2.92
CA LEU A 209 13.66 -9.10 2.87
C LEU A 209 14.98 -9.83 2.57
N PRO A 210 15.10 -11.13 2.88
CA PRO A 210 16.27 -11.93 2.53
C PRO A 210 16.62 -11.93 1.03
N SER A 211 15.63 -11.69 0.15
CA SER A 211 15.83 -11.55 -1.28
C SER A 211 16.42 -10.20 -1.72
N GLY A 212 16.57 -9.24 -0.80
CA GLY A 212 16.97 -7.85 -1.10
C GLY A 212 15.80 -6.92 -1.44
N ALA A 213 14.61 -7.45 -1.76
CA ALA A 213 13.39 -6.66 -1.93
C ALA A 213 13.01 -5.96 -0.61
N ARG A 214 12.31 -4.82 -0.70
CA ARG A 214 11.96 -4.04 0.50
C ARG A 214 10.46 -3.94 0.71
N VAL A 215 10.06 -3.88 1.99
CA VAL A 215 8.69 -3.63 2.40
C VAL A 215 8.67 -2.39 3.29
N ALA A 216 7.89 -1.39 2.89
CA ALA A 216 7.65 -0.20 3.69
C ALA A 216 6.46 -0.43 4.64
N ASP A 217 6.65 -0.20 5.94
CA ASP A 217 5.53 -0.03 6.87
C ASP A 217 5.11 1.44 6.88
N THR A 218 3.88 1.71 6.47
CA THR A 218 3.39 3.06 6.30
C THR A 218 2.12 3.31 7.10
N PRO A 219 2.19 4.08 8.21
CA PRO A 219 1.01 4.41 9.00
C PRO A 219 -0.06 5.19 8.19
N GLY A 220 0.37 5.94 7.17
CA GLY A 220 -0.47 6.83 6.36
C GLY A 220 -1.51 6.12 5.49
N PHE A 221 -1.21 4.91 4.99
CA PHE A 221 -2.16 4.11 4.22
C PHE A 221 -3.28 3.48 5.06
N ASN A 222 -3.20 3.56 6.39
CA ASN A 222 -4.18 2.94 7.29
C ASN A 222 -5.47 3.77 7.49
N ARG A 223 -5.66 4.83 6.69
CA ARG A 223 -6.87 5.67 6.67
C ARG A 223 -7.35 5.82 5.22
N PRO A 224 -8.13 4.86 4.70
CA PRO A 224 -8.59 4.93 3.33
C PRO A 224 -9.61 6.07 3.16
N GLU A 225 -9.41 6.89 2.13
CA GLU A 225 -10.31 7.96 1.73
C GLU A 225 -10.95 7.58 0.38
N LEU A 226 -12.17 8.05 0.11
CA LEU A 226 -12.76 7.90 -1.22
C LEU A 226 -11.99 8.76 -2.23
N PRO A 227 -11.99 8.41 -3.53
CA PRO A 227 -11.40 9.25 -4.56
C PRO A 227 -12.00 10.65 -4.56
N GLY A 228 -11.27 11.62 -5.11
CA GLY A 228 -11.78 12.98 -5.27
C GLY A 228 -12.77 13.14 -6.42
N ASP A 229 -12.77 12.21 -7.38
CA ASP A 229 -13.57 12.25 -8.59
C ASP A 229 -14.45 11.00 -8.71
N VAL A 230 -15.76 11.23 -8.79
CA VAL A 230 -16.78 10.18 -8.87
C VAL A 230 -16.77 9.45 -10.21
N GLN A 231 -16.33 10.12 -11.28
CA GLN A 231 -16.21 9.53 -12.62
C GLN A 231 -14.99 8.61 -12.75
N ASN A 232 -14.16 8.52 -11.72
CA ASN A 232 -13.04 7.60 -11.67
C ASN A 232 -13.27 6.49 -10.65
N LEU A 233 -14.47 6.39 -10.06
CA LEU A 233 -14.72 5.38 -9.03
C LEU A 233 -14.83 3.99 -9.65
N GLU A 234 -15.49 3.86 -10.80
CA GLU A 234 -15.75 2.58 -11.46
C GLU A 234 -14.47 1.86 -11.88
N VAL A 235 -13.46 2.60 -12.35
CA VAL A 235 -12.19 2.05 -12.78
C VAL A 235 -11.38 1.48 -11.62
N LEU A 236 -11.72 1.79 -10.36
CA LEU A 236 -11.06 1.27 -9.16
C LEU A 236 -11.66 -0.05 -8.64
N PHE A 237 -12.72 -0.55 -9.29
CA PHE A 237 -13.29 -1.87 -9.03
C PHE A 237 -12.92 -2.81 -10.18
N PRO A 238 -11.96 -3.76 -10.01
CA PRO A 238 -11.53 -4.62 -11.11
C PRO A 238 -12.66 -5.43 -11.75
N GLU A 239 -13.61 -5.91 -10.96
CA GLU A 239 -14.79 -6.61 -11.43
C GLU A 239 -15.75 -5.72 -12.24
N LEU A 240 -15.86 -4.43 -11.88
CA LEU A 240 -16.68 -3.48 -12.61
C LEU A 240 -16.02 -3.07 -13.92
N ARG A 241 -14.69 -2.84 -13.90
CA ARG A 241 -13.87 -2.58 -15.08
C ARG A 241 -14.06 -3.67 -16.14
N ARG A 242 -13.96 -4.94 -15.76
CA ARG A 242 -14.21 -6.08 -16.66
C ARG A 242 -15.63 -6.10 -17.22
N ARG A 243 -16.64 -5.91 -16.37
CA ARG A 243 -18.04 -5.87 -16.83
C ARG A 243 -18.29 -4.74 -17.83
N LEU A 244 -17.65 -3.58 -17.65
CA LEU A 244 -17.75 -2.44 -18.56
C LEU A 244 -17.03 -2.67 -19.90
N GLU A 245 -15.96 -3.47 -19.90
CA GLU A 245 -15.31 -3.93 -21.13
C GLU A 245 -16.24 -4.85 -21.94
N ASP A 246 -16.96 -5.76 -21.26
CA ASP A 246 -17.90 -6.68 -21.90
C ASP A 246 -19.23 -6.01 -22.33
N GLN A 247 -19.74 -5.11 -21.50
CA GLN A 247 -21.04 -4.44 -21.68
C GLN A 247 -20.90 -2.94 -21.37
N PRO A 248 -20.47 -2.13 -22.35
CA PRO A 248 -20.30 -0.70 -22.13
C PRO A 248 -21.65 0.00 -21.96
N CYS A 249 -21.66 1.04 -21.13
CA CYS A 249 -22.82 1.91 -20.98
C CYS A 249 -23.07 2.73 -22.26
N ARG A 250 -24.35 3.03 -22.53
CA ARG A 250 -24.76 3.94 -23.60
C ARG A 250 -24.19 5.35 -23.44
N PHE A 251 -24.08 5.81 -22.19
CA PHE A 251 -23.63 7.14 -21.81
C PHE A 251 -22.27 7.08 -21.11
N ARG A 252 -21.40 8.04 -21.41
CA ARG A 252 -20.02 8.09 -20.88
C ARG A 252 -19.94 8.56 -19.43
N ASP A 253 -20.97 9.26 -18.96
CA ASP A 253 -21.10 9.82 -17.61
C ASP A 253 -22.06 8.99 -16.72
N CYS A 254 -22.33 7.75 -17.11
CA CYS A 254 -23.14 6.83 -16.32
C CYS A 254 -22.45 6.54 -14.98
N LEU A 255 -23.16 6.73 -13.86
CA LEU A 255 -22.63 6.45 -12.53
C LEU A 255 -22.97 5.04 -12.05
N HIS A 256 -23.53 4.20 -12.92
CA HIS A 256 -23.91 2.81 -12.68
C HIS A 256 -24.86 2.64 -11.50
N ARG A 257 -25.83 3.54 -11.36
CA ARG A 257 -26.87 3.55 -10.31
C ARG A 257 -28.21 2.99 -10.78
N GLY A 258 -28.28 2.49 -12.01
CA GLY A 258 -29.51 2.03 -12.65
C GLY A 258 -30.07 3.01 -13.70
N GLU A 259 -29.21 3.85 -14.28
CA GLU A 259 -29.59 4.72 -15.39
C GLU A 259 -30.04 3.90 -16.62
N PRO A 260 -31.01 4.40 -17.40
CA PRO A 260 -31.40 3.75 -18.65
C PRO A 260 -30.20 3.60 -19.61
N GLY A 261 -29.95 2.38 -20.09
CA GLY A 261 -28.80 2.10 -20.95
C GLY A 261 -27.47 1.92 -20.21
N CYS A 262 -27.49 1.76 -18.88
CA CYS A 262 -26.36 1.23 -18.12
C CYS A 262 -26.10 -0.22 -18.52
N GLY A 263 -24.85 -0.55 -18.86
CA GLY A 263 -24.41 -1.93 -19.20
C GLY A 263 -24.10 -2.79 -17.98
N ILE A 264 -24.28 -2.24 -16.77
CA ILE A 264 -23.93 -2.88 -15.50
C ILE A 264 -25.20 -3.18 -14.70
N ASP A 265 -25.37 -4.44 -14.32
CA ASP A 265 -26.38 -4.88 -13.36
C ASP A 265 -26.00 -4.49 -11.91
N GLN A 266 -27.00 -4.56 -11.03
CA GLN A 266 -26.86 -4.21 -9.62
C GLN A 266 -26.59 -5.44 -8.72
N ASP A 267 -26.42 -6.62 -9.32
CA ASP A 267 -26.28 -7.91 -8.64
C ASP A 267 -24.82 -8.32 -8.55
N TRP A 268 -24.09 -7.62 -7.69
CA TRP A 268 -22.72 -7.96 -7.34
C TRP A 268 -22.38 -7.56 -5.92
N ASP A 269 -21.48 -8.34 -5.32
CA ASP A 269 -21.21 -8.33 -3.88
C ASP A 269 -20.85 -6.93 -3.33
N ARG A 270 -20.09 -6.14 -4.10
CA ARG A 270 -19.67 -4.79 -3.70
C ARG A 270 -20.56 -3.66 -4.19
N TYR A 271 -21.68 -3.94 -4.89
CA TYR A 271 -22.61 -2.91 -5.36
C TYR A 271 -23.16 -2.01 -4.24
N PRO A 272 -23.57 -2.53 -3.06
CA PRO A 272 -24.08 -1.69 -1.99
C PRO A 272 -23.04 -0.69 -1.45
N LEU A 273 -21.76 -1.05 -1.46
CA LEU A 273 -20.68 -0.12 -1.11
C LEU A 273 -20.45 0.89 -2.23
N TYR A 274 -20.38 0.43 -3.48
CA TYR A 274 -20.18 1.31 -4.63
C TYR A 274 -21.26 2.41 -4.68
N ARG A 275 -22.53 2.03 -4.55
CA ARG A 275 -23.64 2.99 -4.54
C ARG A 275 -23.51 4.01 -3.41
N ARG A 276 -23.21 3.56 -2.19
CA ARG A 276 -22.98 4.46 -1.04
C ARG A 276 -21.79 5.39 -1.27
N ALA A 277 -20.70 4.90 -1.87
CA ALA A 277 -19.53 5.71 -2.19
C ALA A 277 -19.86 6.79 -3.23
N VAL A 278 -20.60 6.45 -4.30
CA VAL A 278 -21.10 7.43 -5.28
C VAL A 278 -21.96 8.50 -4.57
N GLU A 279 -22.87 8.10 -3.71
CA GLU A 279 -23.75 9.02 -2.95
C GLU A 279 -22.94 9.95 -2.02
N GLU A 280 -21.99 9.39 -1.26
CA GLU A 280 -21.09 10.12 -0.36
C GLU A 280 -20.29 11.17 -1.14
N MET A 281 -19.72 10.78 -2.29
CA MET A 281 -18.93 11.67 -3.13
C MET A 281 -19.77 12.79 -3.75
N LEU A 282 -20.96 12.47 -4.29
CA LEU A 282 -21.87 13.49 -4.84
C LEU A 282 -22.35 14.49 -3.78
N ALA A 283 -22.49 14.06 -2.52
CA ALA A 283 -22.85 14.94 -1.42
C ALA A 283 -21.70 15.92 -1.09
N LEU A 284 -20.45 15.47 -1.15
CA LEU A 284 -19.25 16.30 -0.94
C LEU A 284 -19.02 17.30 -2.08
N SER A 285 -19.37 16.95 -3.32
CA SER A 285 -19.20 17.82 -4.50
C SER A 285 -20.24 18.95 -4.60
N ARG A 286 -21.32 18.90 -3.81
CA ARG A 286 -22.30 19.99 -3.80
C ARG A 286 -21.72 21.17 -3.02
N PRO A 287 -21.48 22.35 -3.63
CA PRO A 287 -21.12 23.53 -2.85
C PRO A 287 -22.23 23.75 -1.82
N SER A 288 -21.82 23.96 -0.56
CA SER A 288 -22.72 24.29 0.53
C SER A 288 -23.60 25.46 0.10
N ARG A 289 -24.84 25.16 -0.30
CA ARG A 289 -25.88 26.18 -0.45
C ARG A 289 -26.32 26.57 0.96
N GLY A 290 -25.81 27.70 1.43
CA GLY A 290 -26.25 28.38 2.67
C GLY A 290 -25.12 28.49 3.71
N GLY A 291 -24.81 29.67 4.24
CA GLY A 291 -25.44 30.98 4.07
C GLY A 291 -24.58 32.11 4.64
#